data_AF-A0AB36KRB5-F1
#
_entry.id   AF-A0AB36KRB5-F1
#
_cell.length_a   1.000
_cell.length_b   1.000
_cell.length_c   1.000
_cell.angle_alpha   90.00
_cell.angle_beta   90.00
_cell.angle_gamma   90.00
#
_symmetry.space_group_name_H-M   'P 1'
#
loop_
_entity.id
_entity.type
_entity.pdbx_description
1 polymer ?
#
loop_
_entity_poly.entity_id
_entity_poly.type
_entity_poly.pdbx_seq_one_letter_code
_entity_poly.pdbx_strand_id
1 'polypeptide(L)' 'MSRDTKDTVYCSIQMPIAQGQEFLRLISELRASGTHPALEPVFEEIQSELGGSIEFVEEMLQGSGGIGRRSP' A
#
# COMPACT_ATOMS: atom_id res chain seq x y z
N MET A 1 32.66 3.48 2.81
CA MET A 1 31.30 2.92 2.96
C MET A 1 30.33 3.84 2.25
N SER A 2 29.49 3.24 1.40
CA SER A 2 28.59 3.86 0.41
C SER A 2 27.66 4.92 1.02
N ARG A 3 27.45 6.01 0.27
CA ARG A 3 26.39 7.00 0.49
C ARG A 3 25.39 6.96 -0.68
N ASP A 4 24.92 5.77 -1.06
CA ASP A 4 23.83 5.64 -2.05
C ASP A 4 22.42 5.76 -1.43
N THR A 5 22.32 6.12 -0.16
CA THR A 5 21.04 6.27 0.55
C THR A 5 20.52 7.71 0.61
N LYS A 6 21.17 8.66 -0.08
CA LYS A 6 20.91 10.10 0.12
C LYS A 6 19.73 10.68 -0.68
N ASP A 7 19.28 10.02 -1.74
CA ASP A 7 18.27 10.58 -2.65
C ASP A 7 16.93 9.81 -2.64
N THR A 8 16.71 8.96 -1.62
CA THR A 8 15.45 8.22 -1.44
C THR A 8 14.44 9.04 -0.63
N VAL A 9 13.23 9.18 -1.16
CA VAL A 9 12.11 9.82 -0.45
C VAL A 9 11.30 8.75 0.28
N TYR A 10 11.13 8.90 1.59
CA TYR A 10 10.26 8.04 2.40
C TYR A 10 8.94 8.76 2.67
N CYS A 11 7.81 8.13 2.33
CA CYS A 11 6.48 8.70 2.53
C CYS A 11 5.61 7.74 3.34
N SER A 12 5.02 8.23 4.43
CA SER A 12 3.98 7.51 5.17
C SER A 12 2.65 8.19 4.88
N ILE A 13 1.74 7.46 4.23
CA ILE A 13 0.42 7.96 3.85
C ILE A 13 -0.62 7.09 4.54
N GLN A 14 -1.53 7.71 5.29
CA GLN A 14 -2.67 7.04 5.91
C GLN A 14 -3.97 7.54 5.29
N MET A 15 -4.91 6.64 5.06
CA MET A 15 -6.21 6.96 4.49
C MET A 15 -7.26 5.91 4.89
N PRO A 16 -8.57 6.23 4.85
CA PRO A 16 -9.63 5.23 4.97
C PRO A 16 -9.57 4.17 3.85
N ILE A 17 -10.04 2.95 4.14
CA ILE A 17 -10.03 1.83 3.18
C ILE A 17 -10.61 2.22 1.82
N ALA A 18 -11.75 2.94 1.80
CA ALA A 18 -12.38 3.36 0.55
C ALA A 18 -11.48 4.25 -0.31
N GLN A 19 -10.73 5.16 0.32
CA GLN A 19 -9.74 6.01 -0.38
C GLN A 19 -8.53 5.18 -0.82
N GLY A 20 -8.10 4.21 -0.01
CA GLY A 20 -7.05 3.25 -0.39
C GLY A 20 -7.41 2.46 -1.64
N GLN A 21 -8.62 1.93 -1.69
CA GLN A 21 -9.13 1.19 -2.85
C GLN A 21 -9.25 2.07 -4.10
N GLU A 22 -9.69 3.33 -3.93
CA GLU A 22 -9.72 4.30 -5.04
C GLU A 22 -8.31 4.65 -5.54
N PHE A 23 -7.38 4.89 -4.61
CA PHE A 23 -6.01 5.21 -4.95
C PHE A 23 -5.31 4.04 -5.66
N LEU A 24 -5.55 2.80 -5.22
CA LEU A 24 -5.03 1.60 -5.88
C LEU A 24 -5.53 1.47 -7.33
N ARG A 25 -6.81 1.79 -7.59
CA ARG A 25 -7.36 1.84 -8.96
C ARG A 25 -6.67 2.90 -9.81
N LEU A 26 -6.52 4.12 -9.27
CA LEU A 26 -5.83 5.22 -9.96
C LEU A 26 -4.38 4.85 -10.33
N ILE A 27 -3.61 4.27 -9.41
CA ILE A 27 -2.24 3.84 -9.70
C ILE A 27 -2.21 2.75 -10.78
N SER A 28 -3.18 1.82 -10.76
CA SER A 28 -3.29 0.78 -11.78
C SER A 28 -3.56 1.35 -13.16
N GLU A 29 -4.42 2.37 -13.28
CA GLU A 29 -4.69 3.09 -14.52
C GLU A 29 -3.46 3.86 -15.01
N LEU A 30 -2.77 4.57 -14.11
CA LEU A 30 -1.54 5.30 -14.44
C LEU A 30 -0.44 4.36 -14.92
N ARG A 31 -0.26 3.22 -14.25
CA ARG A 31 0.69 2.20 -14.65
C ARG A 31 0.35 1.62 -16.03
N ALA A 32 -0.91 1.23 -16.24
CA ALA A 32 -1.38 0.69 -17.52
C ALA A 32 -1.27 1.68 -18.68
N SER A 33 -1.34 3.00 -18.40
CA SER A 33 -1.19 4.03 -19.42
C SER A 33 0.23 4.11 -20.02
N GLY A 34 1.26 3.64 -19.29
CA GLY A 34 2.64 3.68 -19.72
C GLY A 34 3.23 5.09 -19.91
N THR A 35 2.51 6.15 -19.50
CA THR A 35 2.95 7.55 -19.69
C THR A 35 4.07 7.98 -18.74
N HIS A 36 4.36 7.18 -17.71
CA HIS A 36 5.36 7.47 -16.68
C HIS A 36 6.33 6.29 -16.46
N PRO A 37 7.15 5.91 -17.47
CA PRO A 37 8.01 4.73 -17.37
C PRO A 37 9.06 4.80 -16.25
N ALA A 38 9.50 6.01 -15.89
CA ALA A 38 10.42 6.19 -14.77
C ALA A 38 9.80 5.88 -13.39
N LEU A 39 8.47 5.85 -13.30
CA LEU A 39 7.74 5.53 -12.08
C LEU A 39 7.23 4.09 -12.03
N GLU A 40 7.52 3.26 -13.04
CA GLU A 40 7.07 1.86 -13.08
C GLU A 40 7.43 1.09 -11.80
N PRO A 41 8.68 1.13 -11.28
CA PRO A 41 9.03 0.42 -10.05
C PRO A 41 8.29 0.98 -8.83
N VAL A 42 8.02 2.30 -8.83
CA VAL A 42 7.29 2.98 -7.75
C VAL A 42 5.82 2.60 -7.76
N PHE A 43 5.20 2.47 -8.94
CA PHE A 43 3.81 2.02 -9.07
C PHE A 43 3.66 0.56 -8.61
N GLU A 44 4.59 -0.32 -8.97
CA GLU A 44 4.59 -1.71 -8.47
C GLU A 44 4.69 -1.77 -6.95
N GLU A 45 5.60 -1.00 -6.35
CA GLU A 45 5.78 -0.95 -4.90
C GLU A 45 4.53 -0.39 -4.21
N ILE A 46 3.95 0.71 -4.71
CA ILE A 46 2.70 1.27 -4.17
C ILE A 46 1.56 0.24 -4.25
N GLN A 47 1.40 -0.46 -5.38
CA GLN A 47 0.34 -1.46 -5.53
C GLN A 47 0.50 -2.60 -4.52
N SER A 48 1.73 -3.09 -4.33
CA SER A 48 2.06 -4.15 -3.36
C SER A 48 1.77 -3.71 -1.92
N GLU A 49 2.38 -2.60 -1.49
CA GLU A 49 2.29 -2.12 -0.10
C GLU A 49 0.87 -1.66 0.26
N LEU A 50 0.20 -0.93 -0.64
CA LEU A 50 -1.15 -0.46 -0.41
C LEU A 50 -2.15 -1.61 -0.42
N GLY A 51 -2.01 -2.58 -1.34
CA GLY A 51 -2.84 -3.78 -1.39
C GLY A 51 -2.74 -4.60 -0.10
N GLY A 52 -1.52 -4.91 0.33
CA GLY A 52 -1.29 -5.64 1.59
C GLY A 52 -1.78 -4.88 2.83
N SER A 53 -1.63 -3.55 2.86
CA SER A 53 -2.16 -2.73 3.95
C SER A 53 -3.69 -2.75 4.01
N ILE A 54 -4.37 -2.70 2.86
CA ILE A 54 -5.84 -2.82 2.79
C ILE A 54 -6.27 -4.20 3.29
N GLU A 55 -5.68 -5.28 2.77
CA GLU A 55 -5.99 -6.66 3.17
C GLU A 55 -5.83 -6.84 4.68
N PHE A 56 -4.71 -6.37 5.25
CA PHE A 56 -4.47 -6.42 6.68
C PHE A 56 -5.55 -5.71 7.51
N VAL A 57 -5.95 -4.49 7.12
CA VAL A 57 -6.99 -3.76 7.84
C VAL A 57 -8.35 -4.44 7.68
N GLU A 58 -8.67 -4.95 6.49
CA GLU A 58 -9.90 -5.71 6.26
C GLU A 58 -9.96 -6.97 7.14
N GLU A 59 -8.87 -7.73 7.23
CA GLU A 59 -8.76 -8.88 8.13
C GLU A 59 -8.92 -8.49 9.61
N MET A 60 -8.30 -7.39 10.03
CA MET A 60 -8.45 -6.87 11.40
C MET A 60 -9.91 -6.50 11.70
N LEU A 61 -10.62 -5.88 10.76
CA LEU A 61 -12.02 -5.51 10.92
C LEU A 61 -12.94 -6.74 10.93
N GLN A 62 -12.64 -7.76 10.11
CA GLN A 62 -13.36 -9.03 10.10
C GLN A 62 -13.14 -9.83 11.39
N GLY A 63 -11.91 -9.86 11.91
CA GLY A 63 -11.54 -10.51 13.17
C GLY A 63 -12.05 -9.79 14.42
N SER A 64 -12.31 -8.48 14.33
CA SER A 64 -12.91 -7.67 15.41
C SER A 64 -14.38 -8.02 15.69
N GLY A 65 -15.01 -8.85 14.84
CA GLY A 65 -16.32 -9.46 15.08
C GLY A 65 -16.30 -10.68 16.02
N GLY A 66 -15.12 -11.19 16.41
CA GLY A 66 -15.09 -12.29 17.37
C GLY A 66 -13.73 -12.89 17.66
N ILE A 67 -12.95 -12.29 18.57
CA ILE A 67 -12.05 -13.07 19.45
C ILE A 67 -12.11 -12.49 20.87
N GLY A 68 -13.10 -12.96 21.61
CA GLY A 68 -12.82 -13.42 22.96
C GLY A 68 -12.27 -14.84 22.88
N ARG A 69 -10.96 -15.02 23.08
CA ARG A 69 -10.26 -16.24 23.56
C ARG A 69 -8.75 -16.00 23.47
N ARG A 70 -8.17 -15.52 24.58
CA ARG A 70 -7.37 -16.27 25.58
C ARG A 70 -6.00 -16.71 25.08
N SER A 71 -4.99 -16.07 25.67
CA SER A 71 -3.63 -16.56 25.86
C SER A 71 -3.59 -18.02 26.30
N PRO A 72 -2.55 -18.74 25.86
CA PRO A 72 -1.48 -19.15 26.77
C PRO A 72 -0.14 -18.51 26.41
#